data_AF-A0A1S4EII2-F1
#
_entry.id   AF-A0A1S4EII2-F1
#
_cell.length_a   1.000
_cell.length_b   1.000
_cell.length_c   1.000
_cell.angle_alpha   90.00
_cell.angle_beta   90.00
_cell.angle_gamma   90.00
#
_symmetry.space_group_name_H-M   'P 1'
#
loop_
_entity.id
_entity.type
_entity.pdbx_description
1 polymer ?
#
loop_
_entity_poly.entity_id
_entity_poly.type
_entity_poly.pdbx_seq_one_letter_code
_entity_poly.pdbx_strand_id
1 'polypeptide(L)'
;LNQRTVCPYFQFNLECDDNKWKLALIGSLDGFGALIGTPVCAFVSDKFGRKRALCFFSMCCVILGFIRSFSVNYIMYAVLDFFNEFLDFGIFGTSFVLCKFEIHFNLLKLCTLKSFSGPAQAA
;
A
#
# COMPACT_ATOMS: atom_id res chain seq x y z
N LEU A 1 -5.62 30.12 -5.92
CA LEU A 1 -6.09 29.10 -4.95
C LEU A 1 -5.08 27.94 -4.94
N ASN A 2 -4.25 27.95 -3.89
CA ASN A 2 -3.33 26.92 -3.35
C ASN A 2 -2.28 26.21 -4.25
N GLN A 3 -1.05 26.76 -4.24
CA GLN A 3 0.21 26.07 -4.59
C GLN A 3 0.79 25.29 -3.39
N ARG A 4 0.21 24.14 -3.03
CA ARG A 4 0.85 23.07 -2.23
C ARG A 4 0.17 21.77 -2.63
N THR A 5 0.78 20.83 -3.34
CA THR A 5 2.04 20.13 -3.00
C THR A 5 2.65 19.43 -4.22
N VAL A 6 3.95 19.67 -4.48
CA VAL A 6 4.92 18.85 -5.25
C VAL A 6 4.48 18.39 -6.66
N CYS A 7 4.79 19.17 -7.69
CA CYS A 7 4.44 18.83 -9.07
C CYS A 7 5.66 18.81 -10.00
N PRO A 8 6.11 17.62 -10.46
CA PRO A 8 6.96 17.52 -11.65
C PRO A 8 6.22 17.89 -12.96
N TYR A 9 4.90 18.11 -12.91
CA TYR A 9 4.02 18.34 -14.06
C TYR A 9 4.39 19.55 -14.93
N PHE A 10 4.95 20.63 -14.36
CA PHE A 10 5.40 21.80 -15.12
C PHE A 10 6.76 21.57 -15.82
N GLN A 11 7.66 20.79 -15.20
CA GLN A 11 8.96 20.42 -15.78
C GLN A 11 8.81 19.48 -16.98
N PHE A 12 7.78 18.63 -16.98
CA PHE A 12 7.53 17.67 -18.06
C PHE A 12 6.51 18.14 -19.13
N ASN A 13 5.99 19.37 -19.01
CA ASN A 13 5.10 20.02 -19.99
C ASN A 13 3.91 19.11 -20.43
N LEU A 14 3.17 18.56 -19.47
CA LEU A 14 2.04 17.65 -19.72
C LEU A 14 0.73 18.34 -20.13
N GLU A 15 0.70 19.68 -20.20
CA GLU A 15 -0.52 20.44 -20.56
C GLU A 15 -0.78 20.50 -22.08
N CYS A 16 0.19 20.12 -22.92
CA CYS A 16 0.00 20.01 -24.36
C CYS A 16 -0.72 18.70 -24.73
N ASP A 17 -1.69 18.76 -25.65
CA ASP A 17 -2.55 17.63 -26.04
C ASP A 17 -1.76 16.37 -26.45
N ASP A 18 -0.59 16.56 -27.05
CA ASP A 18 0.30 15.51 -27.54
C ASP A 18 0.97 14.67 -26.44
N ASN A 19 1.00 15.15 -25.18
CA ASN A 19 1.72 14.50 -24.08
C ASN A 19 0.82 13.79 -23.06
N LYS A 20 -0.50 13.78 -23.29
CA LYS A 20 -1.49 13.12 -22.41
C LYS A 20 -1.21 11.62 -22.20
N TRP A 21 -0.59 10.96 -23.20
CA TRP A 21 -0.22 9.54 -23.11
C TRP A 21 0.74 9.22 -21.96
N LYS A 22 1.56 10.19 -21.52
CA LYS A 22 2.50 10.00 -20.40
C LYS A 22 1.79 9.78 -19.07
N LEU A 23 0.64 10.42 -18.87
CA LEU A 23 -0.17 10.26 -17.66
C LEU A 23 -0.92 8.92 -17.68
N ALA A 24 -1.50 8.58 -18.84
CA ALA A 24 -2.16 7.29 -19.05
C ALA A 24 -1.18 6.11 -18.92
N LEU A 25 0.07 6.28 -19.32
CA LEU A 25 1.12 5.26 -19.17
C LEU A 25 1.41 4.97 -17.71
N ILE A 26 1.59 6.00 -16.87
CA ILE A 26 1.84 5.82 -15.43
C ILE A 26 0.68 5.07 -14.78
N GLY A 27 -0.57 5.51 -15.01
CA GLY A 27 -1.73 4.80 -14.46
C GLY A 27 -1.86 3.36 -14.95
N SER A 28 -1.44 3.09 -16.20
CA SER A 28 -1.39 1.72 -16.72
C SER A 28 -0.33 0.88 -16.02
N LEU A 29 0.87 1.44 -15.82
CA LEU A 29 1.97 0.80 -15.09
C LEU A 29 1.55 0.50 -13.65
N ASP A 30 0.92 1.44 -12.96
CA ASP A 30 0.44 1.25 -11.58
C ASP A 30 -0.60 0.12 -11.51
N GLY A 31 -1.52 0.07 -12.49
CA GLY A 31 -2.46 -1.04 -12.64
C GLY A 31 -1.78 -2.40 -12.83
N PHE A 32 -0.75 -2.47 -13.68
CA PHE A 32 0.07 -3.69 -13.85
C PHE A 32 0.84 -4.04 -12.57
N GLY A 33 1.34 -3.03 -11.87
CA GLY A 33 2.05 -3.16 -10.59
C GLY A 33 1.14 -3.76 -9.53
N ALA A 34 -0.11 -3.32 -9.46
CA ALA A 34 -1.12 -3.88 -8.56
C ALA A 34 -1.45 -5.35 -8.88
N LEU A 35 -1.60 -5.69 -10.16
CA LEU A 35 -1.94 -7.04 -10.62
C LEU A 35 -0.88 -8.07 -10.21
N ILE A 36 0.39 -7.72 -10.34
CA ILE A 36 1.51 -8.63 -10.03
C ILE A 36 1.94 -8.49 -8.56
N GLY A 37 1.89 -7.28 -8.00
CA GLY A 37 2.38 -6.97 -6.66
C GLY A 37 1.54 -7.55 -5.54
N THR A 38 0.21 -7.55 -5.71
CA THR A 38 -0.69 -8.11 -4.71
C THR A 38 -0.42 -9.60 -4.42
N PRO A 39 -0.39 -10.52 -5.42
CA PRO A 39 -0.13 -11.94 -5.16
C PRO A 39 1.31 -12.20 -4.69
N VAL A 40 2.30 -11.48 -5.22
CA VAL A 40 3.70 -11.65 -4.81
C VAL A 40 3.89 -11.22 -3.35
N CYS A 41 3.38 -10.04 -2.98
CA CYS A 41 3.46 -9.56 -1.60
C CYS A 41 2.66 -10.43 -0.64
N ALA A 42 1.51 -10.98 -1.07
CA ALA A 42 0.74 -11.94 -0.28
C ALA A 42 1.58 -13.18 0.04
N PHE A 43 2.23 -13.78 -0.96
CA PHE A 43 3.10 -14.95 -0.77
C PHE A 43 4.29 -14.65 0.15
N VAL A 44 4.93 -13.47 -0.01
CA VAL A 44 6.06 -13.07 0.84
C VAL A 44 5.62 -12.82 2.29
N SER A 45 4.45 -12.22 2.50
CA SER A 45 3.90 -11.93 3.83
C SER A 45 3.64 -13.20 4.64
N ASP A 46 3.26 -14.29 3.99
CA ASP A 46 3.04 -15.57 4.65
C ASP A 46 4.35 -16.17 5.18
N LYS A 47 5.50 -15.82 4.57
CA LYS A 47 6.81 -16.37 4.94
C LYS A 47 7.61 -15.51 5.94
N PHE A 48 7.45 -14.19 5.89
CA PHE A 48 8.27 -13.24 6.69
C PHE A 48 7.67 -12.86 8.06
N GLY A 49 6.47 -13.33 8.38
CA GLY A 49 5.78 -13.00 9.62
C GLY A 49 5.01 -11.68 9.51
N ARG A 50 3.71 -11.77 9.84
CA ARG A 50 2.66 -10.79 9.54
C ARG A 50 2.95 -9.33 9.93
N LYS A 51 3.59 -9.09 11.08
CA LYS A 51 3.89 -7.71 11.57
C LYS A 51 5.22 -7.15 11.04
N ARG A 52 6.21 -8.01 10.77
CA ARG A 52 7.54 -7.59 10.30
C ARG A 52 7.55 -7.26 8.81
N ALA A 53 6.81 -8.04 8.02
CA ALA A 53 6.65 -7.79 6.59
C ALA A 53 6.08 -6.39 6.32
N LEU A 54 5.03 -5.98 7.04
CA LEU A 54 4.45 -4.64 6.92
C LEU A 54 5.44 -3.51 7.20
N CYS A 55 6.18 -3.62 8.30
CA CYS A 55 7.15 -2.60 8.67
C CYS A 55 8.25 -2.47 7.61
N PHE A 56 8.74 -3.60 7.09
CA PHE A 56 9.74 -3.62 6.03
C PHE A 56 9.23 -2.97 4.73
N PHE A 57 8.05 -3.37 4.26
CA PHE A 57 7.47 -2.80 3.03
C PHE A 57 7.19 -1.30 3.18
N SER A 58 6.65 -0.87 4.32
CA SER A 58 6.39 0.55 4.58
C SER A 58 7.66 1.38 4.58
N MET A 59 8.76 0.88 5.20
CA MET A 59 10.05 1.55 5.13
C MET A 59 10.57 1.65 3.69
N CYS A 60 10.44 0.59 2.90
CA CYS A 60 10.83 0.60 1.50
C CYS A 60 10.03 1.61 0.66
N CYS A 61 8.71 1.72 0.85
CA CYS A 61 7.89 2.74 0.18
C CYS A 61 8.35 4.16 0.52
N VAL A 62 8.64 4.44 1.80
CA VAL A 62 9.12 5.78 2.21
C VAL A 62 10.45 6.10 1.54
N ILE A 63 11.37 5.14 1.47
CA ILE A 63 12.68 5.32 0.82
C ILE A 63 12.50 5.54 -0.69
N LEU A 64 11.68 4.74 -1.36
CA LEU A 64 11.43 4.86 -2.80
C LEU A 64 10.72 6.17 -3.15
N GLY A 65 9.72 6.57 -2.37
CA GLY A 65 9.05 7.86 -2.50
C GLY A 65 9.99 9.04 -2.27
N PHE A 66 10.94 8.91 -1.35
CA PHE A 66 11.98 9.92 -1.14
C PHE A 66 12.91 10.04 -2.35
N ILE A 67 13.40 8.92 -2.88
CA ILE A 67 14.25 8.88 -4.08
C ILE A 67 13.50 9.43 -5.30
N ARG A 68 12.21 9.12 -5.44
CA ARG A 68 11.33 9.65 -6.50
C ARG A 68 11.28 11.18 -6.49
N SER A 69 11.33 11.82 -5.32
CA SER A 69 11.36 13.29 -5.21
C SER A 69 12.64 13.92 -5.81
N PHE A 70 13.72 13.17 -5.98
CA PHE A 70 14.96 13.62 -6.63
C PHE A 70 15.03 13.27 -8.12
N SER A 71 13.99 12.66 -8.68
CA SER A 71 14.02 12.21 -10.08
C SER A 71 13.93 13.40 -11.05
N VAL A 72 14.98 13.56 -11.87
CA VAL A 72 15.08 14.59 -12.90
C VAL A 72 14.61 14.08 -14.28
N ASN A 73 14.63 12.75 -14.48
CA ASN A 73 14.26 12.11 -15.74
C ASN A 73 12.87 11.45 -15.66
N TYR A 74 12.09 11.54 -16.74
CA TYR A 74 10.74 10.96 -16.81
C TYR A 74 10.75 9.43 -16.64
N ILE A 75 11.69 8.73 -17.29
CA ILE A 75 11.80 7.26 -17.21
C ILE A 75 12.17 6.81 -15.80
N MET A 76 13.09 7.51 -15.14
CA MET A 76 13.47 7.23 -13.75
C MET A 76 12.29 7.42 -12.81
N TYR A 77 11.51 8.49 -13.00
CA TYR A 77 10.30 8.74 -12.24
C TYR A 77 9.27 7.61 -12.43
N ALA A 78 9.00 7.21 -13.67
CA ALA A 78 8.02 6.17 -13.97
C ALA A 78 8.40 4.80 -13.38
N VAL A 79 9.68 4.42 -13.43
CA VAL A 79 10.15 3.15 -12.85
C VAL A 79 10.07 3.18 -11.32
N LEU A 80 10.50 4.28 -10.69
CA LEU A 80 10.44 4.42 -9.23
C LEU A 80 8.99 4.43 -8.72
N ASP A 81 8.09 5.08 -9.46
CA ASP A 81 6.67 5.12 -9.14
C ASP A 81 6.04 3.74 -9.22
N PHE A 82 6.31 3.01 -10.29
CA PHE A 82 5.85 1.63 -10.47
C PHE A 82 6.27 0.72 -9.30
N PHE A 83 7.53 0.80 -8.87
CA PHE A 83 8.01 0.01 -7.73
C PHE A 83 7.40 0.46 -6.40
N ASN A 84 7.18 1.76 -6.22
CA ASN A 84 6.53 2.28 -5.02
C ASN A 84 5.08 1.78 -4.92
N GLU A 85 4.30 1.92 -5.99
CA GLU A 85 2.91 1.45 -6.05
C GLU A 85 2.82 -0.08 -5.90
N PHE A 86 3.72 -0.83 -6.54
CA PHE A 86 3.80 -2.30 -6.39
C PHE A 86 3.88 -2.73 -4.91
N LEU A 87 4.71 -2.04 -4.11
CA LEU A 87 4.85 -2.32 -2.69
C LEU A 87 3.65 -1.82 -1.89
N ASP A 88 3.09 -0.67 -2.23
CA ASP A 88 1.96 -0.07 -1.50
C ASP A 88 0.71 -0.95 -1.59
N PHE A 89 0.38 -1.49 -2.78
CA PHE A 89 -0.70 -2.47 -2.93
C PHE A 89 -0.48 -3.73 -2.06
N GLY A 90 0.77 -4.17 -1.90
CA GLY A 90 1.15 -5.25 -0.99
C GLY A 90 0.87 -4.93 0.48
N ILE A 91 1.15 -3.69 0.90
CA ILE A 91 0.86 -3.17 2.25
C ILE A 91 -0.65 -3.11 2.47
N PHE A 92 -1.43 -2.62 1.50
CA PHE A 92 -2.89 -2.57 1.60
C PHE A 92 -3.49 -3.95 1.81
N GLY A 93 -3.08 -4.95 1.02
CA GLY A 93 -3.57 -6.33 1.15
C GLY A 93 -3.23 -6.95 2.51
N THR A 94 -1.99 -6.84 2.95
CA THR A 94 -1.53 -7.41 4.23
C THR A 94 -2.11 -6.70 5.46
N SER A 95 -2.30 -5.38 5.38
CA SER A 95 -2.95 -4.59 6.43
C SER A 95 -4.40 -4.99 6.63
N PHE A 96 -5.16 -5.21 5.55
CA PHE A 96 -6.55 -5.67 5.64
C PHE A 96 -6.66 -7.05 6.32
N VAL A 97 -5.77 -7.96 5.94
CA VAL A 97 -5.69 -9.32 6.48
C VAL A 97 -5.29 -9.32 7.97
N LEU A 98 -4.41 -8.42 8.39
CA LEU A 98 -4.07 -8.22 9.80
C LEU A 98 -5.23 -7.66 10.63
N CYS A 99 -5.91 -6.64 10.12
CA CYS A 99 -7.04 -6.02 10.78
C CYS A 99 -8.14 -7.05 11.09
N LYS A 100 -8.48 -7.90 10.10
CA LYS A 100 -9.47 -8.98 10.29
C LYS A 100 -9.05 -9.98 11.37
N PHE A 101 -7.76 -10.29 11.48
CA PHE A 101 -7.26 -11.26 12.48
C PHE A 101 -7.28 -10.71 13.90
N GLU A 102 -6.84 -9.46 14.10
CA GLU A 102 -6.92 -8.79 15.41
C GLU A 102 -8.38 -8.66 15.88
N ILE A 103 -9.30 -8.32 14.97
CA ILE A 103 -10.75 -8.26 15.28
C ILE A 103 -11.28 -9.65 15.67
N HIS A 104 -11.00 -10.68 14.88
CA HIS A 104 -11.48 -12.04 15.17
C HIS A 104 -10.94 -12.57 16.51
N PHE A 105 -9.66 -12.35 16.79
CA PHE A 105 -9.04 -12.77 18.05
C PHE A 105 -9.58 -12.00 19.27
N ASN A 106 -9.81 -10.69 19.14
CA ASN A 106 -10.43 -9.88 20.19
C ASN A 106 -11.90 -10.28 20.40
N LEU A 107 -12.64 -10.60 19.34
CA LEU A 107 -14.00 -11.15 19.45
C LEU A 107 -14.02 -12.52 20.13
N LEU A 108 -13.09 -13.42 19.81
CA LEU A 108 -12.98 -14.72 20.48
C LEU A 108 -12.71 -14.55 21.98
N LYS A 109 -11.81 -13.63 22.37
CA LYS A 109 -11.58 -13.29 23.78
C LYS A 109 -12.85 -12.80 24.46
N LEU A 110 -13.59 -11.89 23.82
CA LEU A 110 -14.88 -11.41 24.34
C LEU A 110 -15.91 -12.54 24.43
N CYS A 111 -15.97 -13.44 23.46
CA CYS A 111 -16.85 -14.62 23.51
C CYS A 111 -16.46 -15.58 24.63
N THR A 112 -15.17 -15.86 24.86
CA THR A 112 -14.74 -16.69 25.99
C THR A 112 -15.03 -16.04 27.34
N LEU A 113 -14.87 -14.71 27.45
CA LEU A 113 -15.23 -13.98 28.67
C LEU A 113 -16.74 -13.90 28.88
N LYS A 114 -17.52 -13.76 27.81
CA LYS A 114 -18.99 -13.80 27.86
C LYS A 114 -19.52 -15.20 28.13
N SER A 115 -18.82 -16.24 27.70
CA SER A 115 -19.10 -17.62 28.10
C SER A 115 -18.80 -17.85 29.59
N PHE A 116 -17.84 -17.13 30.18
CA PHE A 116 -17.58 -17.15 31.62
C PHE A 116 -18.57 -16.27 32.42
N SER A 117 -19.20 -15.28 31.78
CA SER A 117 -20.25 -14.43 32.37
C SER A 117 -21.68 -14.78 31.90
N GLY A 118 -21.93 -16.02 31.47
CA GLY A 118 -23.28 -16.59 31.29
C GLY A 118 -23.74 -17.30 32.57
N PRO A 119 -25.05 -17.37 32.86
CA PRO A 119 -25.64 -17.03 34.15
C PRO A 119 -25.32 -18.05 35.27
N ALA A 120 -24.47 -17.66 36.22
CA ALA A 120 -24.40 -18.26 37.55
C ALA A 120 -25.24 -17.45 38.57
N GLN A 121 -26.42 -16.99 38.15
CA GLN A 121 -27.38 -16.32 39.04
C GLN A 121 -28.82 -16.52 38.52
N ALA A 122 -29.27 -17.76 38.58
CA ALA A 122 -30.67 -18.15 38.50
C ALA A 122 -30.87 -19.39 39.38
N ALA A 123 -30.67 -19.20 40.69
CA ALA A 123 -31.06 -20.12 41.75
C ALA A 123 -31.53 -19.28 42.94
#